data_AF-A0A7W0QBX1-F1
#
_entry.id   AF-A0A7W0QBX1-F1
#
_cell.length_a   1.000
_cell.length_b   1.000
_cell.length_c   1.000
_cell.angle_alpha   90.00
_cell.angle_beta   90.00
_cell.angle_gamma   90.00
#
_symmetry.space_group_name_H-M   'P 1'
#
loop_
_entity.id
_entity.type
_entity.pdbx_description
1 polymer ?
#
loop_
_entity_poly.entity_id
_entity_poly.type
_entity_poly.pdbx_seq_one_letter_code
_entity_poly.pdbx_strand_id
1 'polypeptide(L)'
;MSSAMADVTFRDFAGAVMRGDEPAAASVLEVLLGLPSDAAAAATSHFRTQMTSGDPTFMPKAMGLRTAVTSGSDAEIGALLAACFGLDEPAIASAVARLREKYPSS
;
A
#
# COMPACT_ATOMS: atom_id res chain seq x y z
N MET A 1 23.22 7.10 15.64
CA MET A 1 21.83 7.16 16.13
C MET A 1 20.97 6.43 15.10
N SER A 2 20.67 5.16 15.33
CA SER A 2 19.79 4.39 14.47
C SER A 2 18.37 4.86 14.74
N SER A 3 17.84 5.75 13.90
CA SER A 3 16.41 6.04 13.90
C SER A 3 15.71 4.71 13.63
N ALA A 4 15.00 4.20 14.62
CA ALA A 4 13.93 3.25 14.36
C ALA A 4 12.99 3.98 13.39
N MET A 5 13.16 3.74 12.08
CA MET A 5 12.12 4.09 11.12
C MET A 5 10.90 3.35 11.64
N ALA A 6 9.97 4.09 12.22
CA ALA A 6 8.74 3.52 12.73
C ALA A 6 8.19 2.61 11.64
N ASP A 7 7.93 1.36 12.00
CA ASP A 7 7.51 0.33 11.06
C ASP A 7 6.12 0.72 10.53
N VAL A 8 6.06 1.55 9.48
CA VAL A 8 4.80 2.06 8.95
C VAL A 8 4.01 0.93 8.33
N THR A 9 2.70 0.93 8.52
CA THR A 9 1.82 -0.16 8.07
C THR A 9 0.73 0.35 7.13
N PHE A 10 0.02 -0.56 6.45
CA PHE A 10 -1.22 -0.21 5.74
C PHE A 10 -2.31 0.35 6.67
N ARG A 11 -2.19 0.20 7.99
CA ARG A 11 -3.07 0.86 8.97
C ARG A 11 -2.74 2.34 9.10
N ASP A 12 -1.46 2.68 9.14
CA ASP A 12 -1.01 4.07 9.21
C ASP A 12 -1.40 4.83 7.93
N PHE A 13 -1.20 4.20 6.77
CA PHE A 13 -1.67 4.72 5.48
C PHE A 13 -3.17 5.02 5.50
N ALA A 14 -4.00 4.02 5.83
CA ALA A 14 -5.45 4.18 5.86
C ALA A 14 -5.88 5.25 6.87
N GLY A 15 -5.20 5.35 8.02
CA GLY A 15 -5.43 6.39 9.00
C GLY A 15 -5.12 7.79 8.47
N ALA A 16 -4.02 7.97 7.74
CA ALA A 16 -3.67 9.24 7.11
C ALA A 16 -4.69 9.64 6.04
N VAL A 17 -5.09 8.70 5.18
CA VAL A 17 -6.15 8.93 4.18
C VAL A 17 -7.47 9.34 4.83
N MET A 18 -7.90 8.65 5.89
CA MET A 18 -9.13 8.96 6.62
C MET A 18 -9.10 10.33 7.31
N ARG A 19 -7.93 10.83 7.69
CA ARG A 19 -7.75 12.19 8.23
C ARG A 19 -7.70 13.26 7.15
N GLY A 20 -7.70 12.90 5.87
CA GLY A 20 -7.49 13.82 4.75
C GLY A 20 -6.04 14.30 4.61
N ASP A 21 -5.08 13.61 5.24
CA ASP A 21 -3.67 13.96 5.21
C ASP A 21 -2.94 13.18 4.10
N GLU A 22 -3.11 13.67 2.86
CA GLU A 22 -2.53 13.06 1.67
C GLU A 22 -0.99 13.05 1.67
N PRO A 23 -0.28 14.11 2.09
CA PRO A 23 1.17 14.08 2.17
C PRO A 23 1.69 13.01 3.15
N ALA A 24 1.04 12.86 4.31
CA ALA A 24 1.40 11.79 5.25
C ALA A 24 1.09 10.39 4.68
N ALA A 25 -0.03 10.23 3.97
CA ALA A 25 -0.37 8.96 3.32
C ALA A 25 0.65 8.58 2.24
N ALA A 26 1.05 9.54 1.38
CA ALA A 26 2.09 9.32 0.37
C ALA A 26 3.43 8.94 1.02
N SER A 27 3.85 9.67 2.07
CA SER A 27 5.07 9.36 2.82
C SER A 27 5.08 7.94 3.40
N VAL A 28 3.91 7.44 3.83
CA VAL A 28 3.79 6.03 4.27
C VAL A 28 4.02 5.07 3.11
N LEU A 29 3.49 5.33 1.92
CA LEU A 29 3.70 4.45 0.75
C LEU A 29 5.14 4.48 0.24
N GLU A 30 5.83 5.62 0.31
CA GLU A 30 7.26 5.71 -0.02
C GLU A 30 8.08 4.74 0.83
N VAL A 31 7.83 4.72 2.14
CA VAL A 31 8.56 3.85 3.08
C VAL A 31 8.09 2.39 3.00
N LEU A 32 6.78 2.16 2.94
CA LEU A 32 6.18 0.82 3.01
C LEU A 32 6.41 0.02 1.72
N LEU A 33 6.27 0.66 0.57
CA LEU A 33 6.34 0.01 -0.74
C LEU A 33 7.64 0.33 -1.50
N GLY A 34 8.48 1.24 -0.97
CA GLY A 34 9.70 1.66 -1.66
C GLY A 34 9.41 2.48 -2.92
N LEU A 35 8.26 3.14 -2.99
CA LEU A 35 7.87 3.94 -4.16
C LEU A 35 8.60 5.29 -4.15
N PRO A 36 8.94 5.83 -5.32
CA PRO A 36 9.35 7.23 -5.42
C PRO A 36 8.17 8.15 -5.09
N SER A 37 8.45 9.37 -4.63
CA SER A 37 7.44 10.27 -4.06
C SER A 37 6.30 10.63 -5.02
N ASP A 38 6.60 10.74 -6.32
CA ASP A 38 5.61 10.97 -7.39
C ASP A 38 4.67 9.76 -7.56
N ALA A 39 5.21 8.55 -7.58
CA ALA A 39 4.41 7.32 -7.65
C ALA A 39 3.58 7.11 -6.37
N ALA A 40 4.13 7.44 -5.19
CA ALA A 40 3.43 7.35 -3.92
C ALA A 40 2.26 8.34 -3.82
N ALA A 41 2.43 9.56 -4.34
CA ALA A 41 1.35 10.54 -4.46
C ALA A 41 0.26 10.05 -5.44
N ALA A 42 0.65 9.52 -6.60
CA ALA A 42 -0.28 8.96 -7.58
C ALA A 42 -1.08 7.78 -6.99
N ALA A 43 -0.41 6.86 -6.31
CA ALA A 43 -1.02 5.72 -5.63
C ALA A 43 -2.00 6.14 -4.52
N THR A 44 -1.65 7.19 -3.76
CA THR A 44 -2.52 7.76 -2.73
C THR A 44 -3.78 8.37 -3.34
N SER A 45 -3.63 9.12 -4.45
CA SER A 45 -4.75 9.69 -5.19
C SER A 45 -5.68 8.62 -5.77
N HIS A 46 -5.09 7.54 -6.32
CA HIS A 46 -5.84 6.39 -6.82
C HIS A 46 -6.66 5.73 -5.70
N PHE A 47 -6.03 5.44 -4.56
CA PHE A 47 -6.71 4.84 -3.42
C PHE A 47 -7.89 5.68 -2.93
N ARG A 48 -7.73 7.01 -2.85
CA ARG A 48 -8.81 7.93 -2.47
C ARG A 48 -9.95 7.93 -3.49
N THR A 49 -9.61 7.99 -4.77
CA THR A 49 -10.61 7.94 -5.85
C THR A 49 -11.46 6.67 -5.73
N GLN A 50 -10.81 5.52 -5.50
CA GLN A 50 -11.49 4.24 -5.31
C GLN A 50 -12.32 4.18 -4.02
N MET A 51 -11.88 4.81 -2.92
CA MET A 51 -12.72 4.95 -1.71
C MET A 51 -14.00 5.73 -1.98
N THR A 52 -13.93 6.77 -2.81
CA THR A 52 -15.04 7.68 -3.10
C THR A 52 -15.92 7.26 -4.27
N SER A 53 -15.48 6.30 -5.09
CA SER A 53 -16.21 5.83 -6.27
C SER A 53 -17.52 5.10 -5.92
N GLY A 54 -17.67 4.67 -4.66
CA GLY A 54 -18.81 3.88 -4.21
C GLY A 54 -18.74 2.40 -4.58
N ASP A 55 -17.59 1.90 -5.08
CA ASP A 55 -17.39 0.47 -5.34
C ASP A 55 -17.45 -0.33 -4.03
N PRO A 56 -18.49 -1.17 -3.82
CA PRO A 56 -18.64 -1.95 -2.60
C PRO A 56 -17.55 -3.02 -2.44
N THR A 57 -16.82 -3.35 -3.51
CA THR A 57 -15.76 -4.37 -3.51
C THR A 57 -14.40 -3.80 -3.10
N PHE A 58 -14.24 -2.48 -3.08
CA PHE A 58 -12.96 -1.84 -2.78
C PHE A 58 -12.51 -2.06 -1.33
N MET A 59 -13.40 -1.79 -0.36
CA MET A 59 -13.06 -1.95 1.06
C MET A 59 -12.66 -3.38 1.42
N PRO A 60 -13.37 -4.43 0.96
CA PRO A 60 -12.91 -5.80 1.10
C PRO A 60 -11.50 -6.06 0.53
N LYS A 61 -11.17 -5.51 -0.66
CA LYS A 61 -9.83 -5.65 -1.26
C LYS A 61 -8.75 -4.95 -0.42
N ALA A 62 -9.00 -3.70 -0.01
CA ALA A 62 -8.06 -2.93 0.80
C ALA A 62 -7.80 -3.59 2.18
N MET A 63 -8.83 -4.20 2.78
CA MET A 63 -8.66 -5.00 3.99
C MET A 63 -7.94 -6.32 3.70
N GLY A 64 -8.26 -6.98 2.59
CA GLY A 64 -7.62 -8.22 2.15
C GLY A 64 -6.11 -8.07 1.95
N LEU A 65 -5.63 -6.90 1.53
CA LEU A 65 -4.20 -6.64 1.37
C LEU A 65 -3.42 -6.84 2.67
N ARG A 66 -3.98 -6.46 3.83
CA ARG A 66 -3.33 -6.68 5.13
C ARG A 66 -3.15 -8.16 5.45
N THR A 67 -4.10 -9.00 5.05
CA THR A 67 -4.01 -10.44 5.21
C THR A 67 -3.05 -11.04 4.18
N ALA A 68 -3.14 -10.60 2.93
CA ALA A 68 -2.34 -11.11 1.83
C ALA A 68 -0.83 -10.90 2.07
N VAL A 69 -0.42 -9.75 2.61
CA VAL A 69 1.01 -9.53 2.92
C VAL A 69 1.55 -10.46 3.99
N THR A 70 0.70 -10.97 4.89
CA THR A 70 1.12 -11.88 5.97
C THR A 70 1.02 -13.36 5.61
N SER A 71 0.08 -13.76 4.75
CA SER A 71 -0.21 -15.18 4.50
C SER A 71 -0.60 -15.51 3.07
N GLY A 72 -0.73 -14.50 2.21
CA GLY A 72 -1.10 -14.67 0.80
C GLY A 72 0.12 -14.96 -0.08
N SER A 73 -0.15 -15.21 -1.36
CA SER A 73 0.88 -15.37 -2.39
C SER A 73 1.34 -14.02 -2.94
N ASP A 74 2.53 -13.98 -3.56
CA ASP A 74 3.05 -12.77 -4.23
C ASP A 74 2.12 -12.28 -5.34
N ALA A 75 1.49 -13.20 -6.05
CA ALA A 75 0.49 -12.90 -7.07
C ALA A 75 -0.76 -12.23 -6.47
N GLU A 76 -1.22 -12.69 -5.31
CA GLU A 76 -2.36 -12.10 -4.59
C GLU A 76 -2.03 -10.69 -4.10
N ILE A 77 -0.86 -10.49 -3.50
CA ILE A 77 -0.37 -9.16 -3.09
C ILE A 77 -0.31 -8.24 -4.30
N GLY A 78 0.28 -8.70 -5.41
CA GLY A 78 0.42 -7.90 -6.62
C GLY A 78 -0.92 -7.47 -7.23
N ALA A 79 -1.90 -8.38 -7.29
CA ALA A 79 -3.24 -8.06 -7.76
C ALA A 79 -3.95 -7.02 -6.87
N LEU A 80 -3.77 -7.12 -5.55
CA LEU A 80 -4.34 -6.16 -4.60
C LEU A 80 -3.63 -4.81 -4.66
N LEU A 81 -2.31 -4.79 -4.88
CA LEU A 81 -1.56 -3.56 -5.09
C LEU A 81 -2.01 -2.83 -6.36
N ALA A 82 -2.17 -3.55 -7.47
CA ALA A 82 -2.71 -3.01 -8.72
C ALA A 82 -4.11 -2.41 -8.50
N ALA A 83 -5.01 -3.16 -7.84
CA ALA A 83 -6.39 -2.74 -7.64
C ALA A 83 -6.57 -1.59 -6.63
N CYS A 84 -5.72 -1.53 -5.61
CA CYS A 84 -5.84 -0.54 -4.54
C CYS A 84 -5.07 0.75 -4.82
N PHE A 85 -3.95 0.66 -5.54
CA PHE A 85 -3.00 1.76 -5.73
C PHE A 85 -2.72 2.09 -7.19
N GLY A 86 -3.27 1.32 -8.15
CA GLY A 86 -3.07 1.58 -9.57
C GLY A 86 -1.61 1.43 -10.01
N LEU A 87 -0.83 0.56 -9.35
CA LEU A 87 0.57 0.32 -9.71
C LEU A 87 0.68 -0.52 -10.99
N ASP A 88 1.69 -0.22 -11.81
CA ASP A 88 2.07 -1.04 -12.97
C ASP A 88 2.99 -2.21 -12.57
N GLU A 89 3.12 -3.22 -13.43
CA GLU A 89 3.92 -4.44 -13.18
C GLU A 89 5.33 -4.21 -12.59
N PRO A 90 6.19 -3.30 -13.10
CA PRO A 90 7.52 -3.11 -12.51
C PRO A 90 7.47 -2.52 -11.09
N ALA A 91 6.49 -1.65 -10.81
CA ALA A 91 6.29 -1.09 -9.49
C ALA A 91 5.69 -2.15 -8.54
N ILE A 92 4.77 -2.99 -9.04
CA ILE A 92 4.22 -4.12 -8.28
C ILE A 92 5.33 -5.09 -7.88
N ALA A 93 6.17 -5.53 -8.80
CA ALA A 93 7.24 -6.49 -8.51
C ALA A 93 8.18 -5.96 -7.42
N SER A 94 8.57 -4.68 -7.52
CA SER A 94 9.42 -4.01 -6.54
C SER A 94 8.74 -3.89 -5.17
N ALA A 95 7.47 -3.48 -5.16
CA ALA A 95 6.68 -3.35 -3.93
C ALA A 95 6.44 -4.70 -3.25
N VAL A 96 6.18 -5.77 -4.00
CA VAL A 96 6.02 -7.13 -3.47
C VAL A 96 7.33 -7.60 -2.83
N ALA A 97 8.46 -7.44 -3.52
CA ALA A 97 9.77 -7.79 -2.96
C ALA A 97 10.03 -7.04 -1.64
N ARG A 98 9.76 -5.73 -1.62
CA ARG A 98 9.89 -4.89 -0.43
C ARG A 98 8.98 -5.35 0.71
N LEU A 99 7.74 -5.72 0.41
CA LEU A 99 6.80 -6.25 1.39
C LEU A 99 7.26 -7.60 1.94
N ARG A 100 7.93 -8.46 1.15
CA ARG A 100 8.45 -9.75 1.62
C ARG A 100 9.68 -9.65 2.51
N GLU A 101 10.51 -8.63 2.32
CA GLU A 101 11.58 -8.31 3.28
C GLU A 101 11.00 -8.00 4.67
N LYS A 102 9.82 -7.38 4.71
CA LYS A 102 9.13 -6.97 5.93
C LYS A 102 8.20 -8.04 6.51
N TYR A 103 7.51 -8.78 5.64
CA TYR A 103 6.55 -9.83 5.94
C TYR A 103 7.00 -11.14 5.26
N PRO A 104 8.04 -11.81 5.80
CA PRO A 104 8.52 -13.05 5.22
C PRO A 104 7.41 -14.10 5.29
N SER A 105 7.16 -14.77 4.16
CA SER A 105 6.31 -15.95 4.12
C SER A 105 7.00 -17.06 4.90
N SER A 106 6.36 -17.56 5.96
CA SER A 106 6.81 -18.76 6.68
C SER A 106 6.76 -20.01 5.82
#